data_AF-C0KJQ8-F1
#
_entry.id   AF-C0KJQ8-F1
#
_cell.length_a   1.000
_cell.length_b   1.000
_cell.length_c   1.000
_cell.angle_alpha   90.00
_cell.angle_beta   90.00
_cell.angle_gamma   90.00
#
_symmetry.space_group_name_H-M   'P 1'
#
loop_
_entity.id
_entity.type
_entity.pdbx_description
1 polymer ?
#
loop_
_entity_poly.entity_id
_entity_poly.type
_entity_poly.pdbx_seq_one_letter_code
_entity_poly.pdbx_strand_id
1 'polypeptide(L)'
;MSVMHPRIFLNVCFLLALGHEIEASWEEWWTYDGISGPAFWGLINPQWNMCNKGRRQSPINVEPEKLLFDPYLRSLHIDKHKISGTLHNTGQSLVFRVEKDTKQHVNISSGPLAYRYQFEEIYFHYGTDNNQGSEHHIHGYSFPGEIQLYGFNKELYHNMSEAQHKAQGIVGISLMLQIGDTPNPELRIITSAFNKVLYKGSSTPIRHISLRSLLPNTEQYMTYEGSTTHPGCWESTVWIILNKPIYITKQELYALRKLMQGSEQTPKAPLGNNARPLQALHHRTVRTNIDFANTGVSKTQSCPTMYKDMYYKANRWTSEISARGRERGLPDIESVFHSLP
;
A
#
# COMPACT_ATOMS: atom_id res chain seq x y z
N MET A 1 19.67 60.47 64.20
CA MET A 1 20.37 59.16 64.08
C MET A 1 19.28 58.11 63.93
N SER A 2 18.75 57.91 62.71
CA SER A 2 19.29 57.08 61.62
C SER A 2 19.40 55.61 62.02
N VAL A 3 18.49 54.77 61.49
CA VAL A 3 18.84 53.55 60.74
C VAL A 3 17.72 53.30 59.72
N MET A 4 17.96 53.67 58.45
CA MET A 4 17.26 53.13 57.28
C MET A 4 17.96 51.82 56.88
N HIS A 5 17.21 50.78 56.52
CA HIS A 5 17.70 49.64 55.74
C HIS A 5 16.91 49.58 54.42
N PRO A 6 17.56 49.52 53.24
CA PRO A 6 16.87 49.48 51.96
C PRO A 6 16.48 48.04 51.61
N ARG A 7 15.22 47.83 51.18
CA ARG A 7 14.82 46.60 50.48
C ARG A 7 15.00 46.82 48.98
N ILE A 8 16.05 46.23 48.42
CA ILE A 8 16.29 46.14 46.99
C ILE A 8 15.36 45.05 46.43
N PHE A 9 14.37 45.43 45.63
CA PHE A 9 13.62 44.48 44.80
C PHE A 9 14.42 44.25 43.51
N LEU A 10 15.03 43.07 43.39
CA LEU A 10 15.62 42.60 42.14
C LEU A 10 14.49 42.13 41.22
N ASN A 11 14.17 42.91 40.18
CA ASN A 11 13.33 42.44 39.09
C ASN A 11 14.15 41.48 38.22
N VAL A 12 13.91 40.18 38.36
CA VAL A 12 14.42 39.17 37.44
C VAL A 12 13.43 39.04 36.29
N CYS A 13 13.71 39.71 35.17
CA CYS A 13 13.01 39.46 33.91
C CYS A 13 13.40 38.06 33.40
N PHE A 14 12.50 37.09 33.58
CA PHE A 14 12.56 35.82 32.85
C PHE A 14 12.20 36.09 31.38
N LEU A 15 13.21 36.16 30.52
CA LEU A 15 13.02 35.99 29.08
C LEU A 15 12.65 34.53 28.83
N LEU A 16 11.35 34.25 28.71
CA LEU A 16 10.85 32.99 28.18
C LEU A 16 11.22 32.91 26.70
N ALA A 17 12.36 32.27 26.41
CA ALA A 17 12.63 31.77 25.07
C ALA A 17 11.60 30.67 24.79
N LEU A 18 10.58 31.00 23.99
CA LEU A 18 9.68 30.02 23.38
C LEU A 18 10.48 29.22 22.35
N GLY A 19 11.28 28.27 22.84
CA GLY A 19 11.78 27.18 22.01
C GLY A 19 10.58 26.37 21.57
N HIS A 20 10.24 26.43 20.28
CA HIS A 20 9.48 25.34 19.67
C HIS A 20 10.38 24.11 19.75
N GLU A 21 10.19 23.27 20.77
CA GLU A 21 10.70 21.92 20.74
C GLU A 21 10.04 21.22 19.55
N ILE A 22 10.78 21.07 18.46
CA ILE A 22 10.44 20.13 17.41
C ILE A 22 10.67 18.77 18.05
N GLU A 23 9.61 18.19 18.62
CA GLU A 23 9.63 16.85 19.17
C GLU A 23 9.83 15.86 18.02
N ALA A 24 11.08 15.58 17.69
CA ALA A 24 11.45 14.63 16.65
C ALA A 24 11.23 13.21 17.21
N SER A 25 10.17 12.54 16.78
CA SER A 25 9.94 11.14 17.13
C SER A 25 10.88 10.23 16.32
N TRP A 26 11.69 9.43 17.02
CA TRP A 26 12.52 8.38 16.39
C TRP A 26 11.68 7.31 15.68
N GLU A 27 10.41 7.14 16.04
CA GLU A 27 9.47 6.26 15.35
C GLU A 27 9.12 6.78 13.94
N GLU A 28 9.25 8.09 13.72
CA GLU A 28 8.97 8.75 12.44
C GLU A 28 10.23 9.05 11.62
N TRP A 29 11.42 8.77 12.16
CA TRP A 29 12.70 9.04 11.50
C TRP A 29 13.12 7.89 10.57
N TRP A 30 12.40 7.74 9.47
CA TRP A 30 12.73 6.78 8.42
C TRP A 30 12.22 7.26 7.04
N THR A 31 12.81 6.69 5.99
CA THR A 31 12.47 6.97 4.58
C THR A 31 12.56 5.69 3.75
N TYR A 32 12.26 5.78 2.45
CA TYR A 32 12.53 4.70 1.49
C TYR A 32 13.90 4.83 0.80
N ASP A 33 14.59 5.96 1.00
CA ASP A 33 15.87 6.27 0.35
C ASP A 33 17.00 6.52 1.36
N GLY A 34 18.24 6.36 0.90
CA GLY A 34 19.44 6.78 1.63
C GLY A 34 19.70 6.01 2.93
N ILE A 35 20.36 6.68 3.88
CA ILE A 35 20.82 6.08 5.15
C ILE A 35 19.68 5.70 6.11
N SER A 36 18.47 6.21 5.87
CA SER A 36 17.25 5.89 6.61
C SER A 36 16.30 4.99 5.80
N GLY A 37 16.78 4.44 4.68
CA GLY A 37 16.07 3.52 3.81
C GLY A 37 15.95 2.08 4.33
N PRO A 38 15.22 1.20 3.62
CA PRO A 38 14.87 -0.15 4.08
C PRO A 38 16.05 -1.05 4.45
N ALA A 39 17.20 -0.88 3.79
CA ALA A 39 18.42 -1.63 4.09
C ALA A 39 18.96 -1.36 5.51
N PHE A 40 18.60 -0.21 6.10
CA PHE A 40 19.14 0.26 7.38
C PHE A 40 18.09 0.31 8.50
N TRP A 41 16.79 0.09 8.22
CA TRP A 41 15.72 0.19 9.23
C TRP A 41 16.03 -0.60 10.51
N GLY A 42 16.46 -1.86 10.38
CA GLY A 42 16.80 -2.70 11.55
C GLY A 42 18.12 -2.37 12.25
N LEU A 43 18.91 -1.45 11.69
CA LEU A 43 20.16 -0.94 12.27
C LEU A 43 19.97 0.40 12.98
N ILE A 44 19.09 1.26 12.47
CA ILE A 44 18.87 2.61 13.00
C ILE A 44 17.96 2.62 14.23
N ASN A 45 17.05 1.65 14.37
CA ASN A 45 16.15 1.54 15.52
C ASN A 45 16.16 0.11 16.06
N PRO A 46 16.56 -0.12 17.34
CA PRO A 46 16.56 -1.44 17.96
C PRO A 46 15.19 -2.14 17.97
N GLN A 47 14.09 -1.37 17.98
CA GLN A 47 12.73 -1.91 17.93
C GLN A 47 12.37 -2.50 16.56
N TRP A 48 13.11 -2.13 15.51
CA TRP A 48 12.89 -2.59 14.14
C TRP A 48 13.85 -3.72 13.74
N ASN A 49 14.44 -4.41 14.71
CA ASN A 49 15.42 -5.48 14.49
C ASN A 49 14.91 -6.64 13.61
N MET A 50 13.60 -6.81 13.43
CA MET A 50 13.09 -7.83 12.51
C MET A 50 13.37 -7.47 11.05
N CYS A 51 13.56 -6.19 10.73
CA CYS A 51 13.85 -5.73 9.37
C CYS A 51 15.19 -6.26 8.84
N ASN A 52 16.16 -6.62 9.70
CA ASN A 52 17.45 -7.21 9.30
C ASN A 52 17.64 -8.67 9.76
N LYS A 53 17.03 -9.08 10.88
CA LYS A 53 17.17 -10.46 11.41
C LYS A 53 16.08 -11.41 10.94
N GLY A 54 14.93 -10.88 10.51
CA GLY A 54 13.77 -11.67 10.12
C GLY A 54 14.06 -12.62 8.95
N ARG A 55 13.40 -13.77 8.96
CA ARG A 55 13.49 -14.82 7.92
C ARG A 55 12.16 -15.08 7.21
N ARG A 56 11.12 -14.36 7.60
CA ARG A 56 9.78 -14.36 7.03
C ARG A 56 9.38 -12.95 6.61
N GLN A 57 10.34 -12.21 6.08
CA GLN A 57 10.14 -10.81 5.69
C GLN A 57 9.31 -10.68 4.39
N SER A 58 8.60 -9.56 4.29
CA SER A 58 7.80 -9.15 3.13
C SER A 58 8.30 -7.79 2.60
N PRO A 59 8.06 -7.43 1.33
CA PRO A 59 7.32 -8.18 0.30
C PRO A 59 8.14 -9.31 -0.32
N ILE A 60 7.51 -10.14 -1.15
CA ILE A 60 8.16 -11.21 -1.91
C ILE A 60 7.81 -11.14 -3.40
N ASN A 61 8.62 -11.78 -4.23
CA ASN A 61 8.23 -12.13 -5.59
C ASN A 61 7.39 -13.42 -5.55
N VAL A 62 6.16 -13.34 -6.03
CA VAL A 62 5.28 -14.50 -6.18
C VAL A 62 5.58 -15.15 -7.53
N GLU A 63 6.12 -16.37 -7.50
CA GLU A 63 6.43 -17.15 -8.70
C GLU A 63 5.30 -18.15 -8.97
N PRO A 64 4.51 -17.99 -10.06
CA PRO A 64 3.37 -18.85 -10.36
C PRO A 64 3.72 -20.35 -10.41
N GLU A 65 4.91 -20.68 -10.92
CA GLU A 65 5.40 -22.07 -11.04
C GLU A 65 5.69 -22.74 -9.69
N LYS A 66 5.83 -21.95 -8.61
CA LYS A 66 6.09 -22.44 -7.25
C LYS A 66 4.86 -22.39 -6.34
N LEU A 67 3.71 -21.98 -6.87
CA LEU A 67 2.47 -21.92 -6.09
C LEU A 67 1.97 -23.32 -5.77
N LEU A 68 1.65 -23.56 -4.50
CA LEU A 68 0.99 -24.79 -4.10
C LEU A 68 -0.52 -24.58 -4.09
N PHE A 69 -1.23 -25.29 -4.96
CA PHE A 69 -2.68 -25.36 -4.92
C PHE A 69 -3.13 -26.02 -3.61
N ASP A 70 -4.00 -25.33 -2.87
CA ASP A 70 -4.60 -25.81 -1.63
C ASP A 70 -6.12 -25.77 -1.78
N PRO A 71 -6.79 -26.92 -1.98
CA PRO A 71 -8.24 -26.97 -2.21
C PRO A 71 -9.07 -26.60 -0.97
N TYR A 72 -8.44 -26.49 0.21
CA TYR A 72 -9.12 -26.10 1.45
C TYR A 72 -9.13 -24.59 1.67
N LEU A 73 -8.45 -23.82 0.81
CA LEU A 73 -8.53 -22.37 0.79
C LEU A 73 -9.91 -21.90 0.31
N ARG A 74 -10.75 -21.52 1.28
CA ARG A 74 -12.11 -21.02 1.04
C ARG A 74 -12.11 -19.62 0.40
N SER A 75 -13.27 -19.14 -0.01
CA SER A 75 -13.44 -17.74 -0.44
C SER A 75 -13.27 -16.79 0.75
N LEU A 76 -12.58 -15.67 0.52
CA LEU A 76 -12.38 -14.61 1.51
C LEU A 76 -13.70 -13.90 1.79
N HIS A 77 -14.05 -13.76 3.07
CA HIS A 77 -15.23 -13.05 3.52
C HIS A 77 -14.85 -11.69 4.12
N ILE A 78 -15.54 -10.63 3.68
CA ILE A 78 -15.42 -9.27 4.22
C ILE A 78 -16.81 -8.72 4.45
N ASP A 79 -17.04 -8.16 5.65
CA ASP A 79 -18.31 -7.54 5.99
C ASP A 79 -18.66 -6.41 5.00
N LYS A 80 -19.96 -6.25 4.72
CA LYS A 80 -20.46 -5.28 3.74
C LYS A 80 -20.64 -3.87 4.31
N HIS A 81 -20.41 -3.69 5.61
CA HIS A 81 -20.55 -2.39 6.26
C HIS A 81 -19.62 -1.36 5.63
N LYS A 82 -20.08 -0.11 5.64
CA LYS A 82 -19.29 1.04 5.21
C LYS A 82 -18.62 1.65 6.41
N ILE A 83 -17.38 2.09 6.25
CA ILE A 83 -16.60 2.69 7.31
C ILE A 83 -16.17 4.10 6.93
N SER A 84 -15.90 4.89 7.96
CA SER A 84 -15.31 6.23 7.84
C SER A 84 -13.96 6.24 8.55
N GLY A 85 -13.11 7.15 8.11
CA GLY A 85 -11.76 7.26 8.62
C GLY A 85 -11.12 8.55 8.13
N THR A 86 -9.83 8.70 8.42
CA THR A 86 -9.05 9.85 7.99
C THR A 86 -7.92 9.39 7.09
N LEU A 87 -7.76 10.06 5.96
CA LEU A 87 -6.65 9.89 5.05
C LEU A 87 -5.54 10.86 5.46
N HIS A 88 -4.34 10.35 5.69
CA HIS A 88 -3.17 11.08 6.18
C HIS A 88 -2.03 10.98 5.17
N ASN A 89 -1.36 12.10 4.91
CA ASN A 89 -0.03 12.09 4.31
C ASN A 89 1.01 12.16 5.42
N THR A 90 1.71 11.06 5.69
CA THR A 90 2.73 11.00 6.74
C THR A 90 4.08 11.55 6.30
N GLY A 91 4.25 11.80 4.99
CA GLY A 91 5.52 12.10 4.34
C GLY A 91 6.32 10.88 3.91
N GLN A 92 6.00 9.68 4.39
CA GLN A 92 6.54 8.40 3.90
C GLN A 92 5.50 7.59 3.13
N SER A 93 4.24 7.67 3.53
CA SER A 93 3.12 6.99 2.88
C SER A 93 1.86 7.83 2.94
N LEU A 94 0.95 7.56 2.02
CA LEU A 94 -0.45 7.93 2.16
C LEU A 94 -1.16 6.79 2.90
N VAL A 95 -1.83 7.09 4.02
CA VAL A 95 -2.43 6.10 4.91
C VAL A 95 -3.85 6.49 5.26
N PHE A 96 -4.82 5.61 5.02
CA PHE A 96 -6.17 5.75 5.56
C PHE A 96 -6.25 4.98 6.88
N ARG A 97 -6.76 5.61 7.93
CA ARG A 97 -6.98 5.02 9.25
C ARG A 97 -8.44 5.11 9.64
N VAL A 98 -9.01 4.02 10.12
CA VAL A 98 -10.39 4.00 10.66
C VAL A 98 -10.50 4.94 11.86
N GLU A 99 -11.63 5.64 12.00
CA GLU A 99 -11.91 6.44 13.19
C GLU A 99 -11.96 5.55 14.44
N LYS A 100 -11.13 5.84 15.46
CA LYS A 100 -11.03 5.03 16.70
C LYS A 100 -12.37 4.84 17.43
N ASP A 101 -13.23 5.85 17.38
CA ASP A 101 -14.53 5.86 18.06
C ASP A 101 -15.69 5.39 17.16
N THR A 102 -15.38 4.79 16.00
CA THR A 102 -16.43 4.24 15.13
C THR A 102 -17.22 3.14 15.83
N LYS A 103 -18.55 3.18 15.70
CA LYS A 103 -19.43 2.10 16.15
C LYS A 103 -19.55 0.97 15.12
N GLN A 104 -19.09 1.21 13.89
CA GLN A 104 -19.15 0.24 12.80
C GLN A 104 -17.75 -0.24 12.46
N HIS A 105 -17.53 -1.53 12.62
CA HIS A 105 -16.29 -2.21 12.26
C HIS A 105 -16.53 -3.16 11.08
N VAL A 106 -15.48 -3.40 10.29
CA VAL A 106 -15.50 -4.37 9.19
C VAL A 106 -14.59 -5.52 9.56
N ASN A 107 -15.16 -6.73 9.62
CA ASN A 107 -14.39 -7.93 9.85
C ASN A 107 -13.97 -8.60 8.54
N ILE A 108 -12.83 -9.28 8.60
CA ILE A 108 -12.23 -10.11 7.57
C ILE A 108 -12.10 -11.52 8.13
N SER A 109 -12.61 -12.51 7.42
CA SER A 109 -12.62 -13.91 7.86
C SER A 109 -12.60 -14.88 6.68
N SER A 110 -12.54 -16.18 6.97
CA SER A 110 -12.43 -17.23 5.94
C SER A 110 -11.13 -17.11 5.13
N GLY A 111 -11.07 -17.71 3.95
CA GLY A 111 -9.84 -17.80 3.19
C GLY A 111 -8.77 -18.63 3.91
N PRO A 112 -7.54 -18.11 4.04
CA PRO A 112 -6.47 -18.77 4.79
C PRO A 112 -6.52 -18.48 6.30
N LEU A 113 -7.48 -17.69 6.77
CA LEU A 113 -7.50 -17.16 8.13
C LEU A 113 -8.15 -18.15 9.11
N ALA A 114 -7.44 -18.45 10.19
CA ALA A 114 -7.96 -19.25 11.30
C ALA A 114 -8.90 -18.47 12.22
N TYR A 115 -8.71 -17.14 12.30
CA TYR A 115 -9.42 -16.25 13.22
C TYR A 115 -10.22 -15.18 12.48
N ARG A 116 -11.04 -14.44 13.23
CA ARG A 116 -11.67 -13.21 12.73
C ARG A 116 -10.74 -12.01 12.95
N TYR A 117 -10.52 -11.26 11.88
CA TYR A 117 -9.71 -10.04 11.90
C TYR A 117 -10.61 -8.82 11.76
N GLN A 118 -10.24 -7.71 12.39
CA GLN A 118 -10.88 -6.42 12.22
C GLN A 118 -9.97 -5.52 11.38
N PHE A 119 -10.51 -4.92 10.33
CA PHE A 119 -9.80 -3.97 9.50
C PHE A 119 -9.51 -2.65 10.24
N GLU A 120 -8.34 -2.05 10.00
CA GLU A 120 -7.87 -0.85 10.70
C GLU A 120 -7.25 0.21 9.77
N GLU A 121 -6.40 -0.18 8.81
CA GLU A 121 -5.61 0.77 8.01
C GLU A 121 -5.49 0.36 6.52
N ILE A 122 -5.33 1.35 5.63
CA ILE A 122 -4.93 1.14 4.22
C ILE A 122 -3.65 1.93 3.95
N TYR A 123 -2.64 1.26 3.39
CA TYR A 123 -1.41 1.88 2.90
C TYR A 123 -1.40 1.90 1.38
N PHE A 124 -0.89 2.99 0.82
CA PHE A 124 -0.69 3.16 -0.62
C PHE A 124 0.80 3.20 -0.91
N HIS A 125 1.28 2.20 -1.65
CA HIS A 125 2.62 2.15 -2.22
C HIS A 125 2.53 2.40 -3.71
N TYR A 126 3.36 3.29 -4.24
CA TYR A 126 3.30 3.65 -5.66
C TYR A 126 4.62 4.21 -6.16
N GLY A 127 4.89 3.97 -7.44
CA GLY A 127 6.09 4.48 -8.08
C GLY A 127 5.85 5.83 -8.76
N THR A 128 6.96 6.49 -9.06
CA THR A 128 6.99 7.71 -9.88
C THR A 128 6.80 7.43 -11.37
N ASP A 129 7.01 6.19 -11.80
CA ASP A 129 6.76 5.70 -13.16
C ASP A 129 5.71 4.56 -13.18
N ASN A 130 5.25 4.18 -14.38
CA ASN A 130 4.15 3.22 -14.55
C ASN A 130 4.58 1.74 -14.52
N ASN A 131 5.88 1.46 -14.51
CA ASN A 131 6.43 0.11 -14.59
C ASN A 131 6.87 -0.41 -13.22
N GLN A 132 6.93 0.45 -12.20
CA GLN A 132 7.34 0.12 -10.85
C GLN A 132 6.47 0.85 -9.83
N GLY A 133 6.32 0.26 -8.64
CA GLY A 133 5.59 0.89 -7.54
C GLY A 133 4.95 -0.07 -6.54
N SER A 134 4.57 -1.27 -6.97
CA SER A 134 4.14 -2.32 -6.05
C SER A 134 5.33 -2.87 -5.28
N GLU A 135 5.09 -3.23 -4.02
CA GLU A 135 6.07 -3.88 -3.16
C GLU A 135 6.18 -5.35 -3.54
N HIS A 136 5.06 -6.06 -3.58
CA HIS A 136 4.98 -7.40 -4.12
C HIS A 136 5.18 -7.38 -5.62
N HIS A 137 5.85 -8.41 -6.13
CA HIS A 137 5.99 -8.64 -7.56
C HIS A 137 5.33 -9.95 -7.92
N ILE A 138 4.79 -10.03 -9.13
CA ILE A 138 4.22 -11.26 -9.68
C ILE A 138 5.09 -11.68 -10.86
N HIS A 139 5.77 -12.81 -10.73
CA HIS A 139 6.70 -13.33 -11.75
C HIS A 139 7.75 -12.29 -12.18
N GLY A 140 8.30 -11.54 -11.21
CA GLY A 140 9.28 -10.49 -11.42
C GLY A 140 8.70 -9.16 -11.91
N TYR A 141 7.39 -9.09 -12.22
CA TYR A 141 6.75 -7.86 -12.66
C TYR A 141 6.23 -7.04 -11.48
N SER A 142 6.58 -5.75 -11.47
CA SER A 142 6.00 -4.74 -10.59
C SER A 142 4.81 -4.04 -11.28
N PHE A 143 3.91 -3.49 -10.46
CA PHE A 143 2.78 -2.68 -10.89
C PHE A 143 3.04 -1.20 -10.59
N PRO A 144 2.35 -0.25 -11.23
CA PRO A 144 2.44 1.18 -10.90
C PRO A 144 2.23 1.51 -9.41
N GLY A 145 1.53 0.63 -8.68
CA GLY A 145 1.39 0.71 -7.23
C GLY A 145 0.75 -0.54 -6.63
N GLU A 146 0.58 -0.50 -5.32
CA GLU A 146 -0.04 -1.52 -4.49
C GLU A 146 -0.81 -0.87 -3.34
N ILE A 147 -2.03 -1.33 -3.12
CA ILE A 147 -2.85 -0.93 -1.97
C ILE A 147 -2.85 -2.10 -0.99
N GLN A 148 -2.40 -1.84 0.23
CA GLN A 148 -2.31 -2.85 1.29
C GLN A 148 -3.32 -2.52 2.40
N LEU A 149 -4.29 -3.40 2.61
CA LEU A 149 -5.26 -3.29 3.69
C LEU A 149 -4.77 -4.12 4.86
N TYR A 150 -4.70 -3.51 6.04
CA TYR A 150 -4.29 -4.17 7.27
C TYR A 150 -5.45 -4.30 8.25
N GLY A 151 -5.51 -5.46 8.88
CA GLY A 151 -6.39 -5.71 10.02
C GLY A 151 -5.68 -6.53 11.08
N PHE A 152 -6.19 -6.50 12.31
CA PHE A 152 -5.65 -7.26 13.43
C PHE A 152 -6.59 -8.38 13.85
N ASN A 153 -6.03 -9.43 14.43
CA ASN A 153 -6.77 -10.55 14.98
C ASN A 153 -7.59 -10.07 16.19
N LYS A 154 -8.88 -9.81 15.95
CA LYS A 154 -9.80 -9.25 16.93
C LYS A 154 -10.30 -10.28 17.93
N GLU A 155 -10.15 -11.56 17.58
CA GLU A 155 -10.55 -12.68 18.44
C GLU A 155 -9.58 -12.86 19.61
N LEU A 156 -8.29 -12.60 19.38
CA LEU A 156 -7.23 -12.80 20.37
C LEU A 156 -6.70 -11.51 21.02
N TYR A 157 -6.79 -10.36 20.34
CA TYR A 157 -6.16 -9.12 20.79
C TYR A 157 -7.13 -7.95 20.82
N HIS A 158 -6.85 -6.99 21.71
CA HIS A 158 -7.73 -5.83 21.88
C HIS A 158 -7.57 -4.79 20.76
N ASN A 159 -6.37 -4.66 20.21
CA ASN A 159 -6.01 -3.64 19.23
C ASN A 159 -4.82 -4.07 18.34
N MET A 160 -4.59 -3.30 17.27
CA MET A 160 -3.49 -3.48 16.32
C MET A 160 -2.11 -3.45 17.00
N SER A 161 -1.91 -2.58 17.99
CA SER A 161 -0.61 -2.37 18.63
C SER A 161 -0.12 -3.60 19.40
N GLU A 162 -1.04 -4.32 20.04
CA GLU A 162 -0.77 -5.60 20.69
C GLU A 162 -0.54 -6.71 19.65
N ALA A 163 -1.46 -6.79 18.67
CA ALA A 163 -1.49 -7.88 17.69
C ALA A 163 -0.27 -7.90 16.76
N GLN A 164 0.25 -6.73 16.36
CA GLN A 164 1.38 -6.64 15.41
C GLN A 164 2.65 -7.36 15.87
N HIS A 165 2.80 -7.60 17.18
CA HIS A 165 3.94 -8.29 17.78
C HIS A 165 3.73 -9.81 17.94
N LYS A 166 2.62 -10.36 17.45
CA LYS A 166 2.22 -11.75 17.67
C LYS A 166 2.08 -12.51 16.35
N ALA A 167 2.47 -13.77 16.33
CA ALA A 167 2.33 -14.62 15.15
C ALA A 167 0.86 -14.68 14.72
N GLN A 168 0.59 -14.49 13.42
CA GLN A 168 -0.78 -14.36 12.87
C GLN A 168 -1.63 -13.32 13.61
N GLY A 169 -1.01 -12.28 14.16
CA GLY A 169 -1.72 -11.17 14.76
C GLY A 169 -2.29 -10.22 13.71
N ILE A 170 -1.73 -10.19 12.50
CA ILE A 170 -2.11 -9.26 11.45
C ILE A 170 -2.56 -10.03 10.20
N VAL A 171 -3.57 -9.51 9.51
CA VAL A 171 -3.90 -9.86 8.12
C VAL A 171 -3.54 -8.69 7.22
N GLY A 172 -2.86 -8.98 6.11
CA GLY A 172 -2.58 -8.03 5.04
C GLY A 172 -3.25 -8.47 3.75
N ILE A 173 -4.16 -7.66 3.19
CA ILE A 173 -4.72 -7.90 1.85
C ILE A 173 -4.03 -6.96 0.87
N SER A 174 -3.34 -7.53 -0.12
CA SER A 174 -2.61 -6.79 -1.15
C SER A 174 -3.41 -6.74 -2.45
N LEU A 175 -3.60 -5.51 -2.95
CA LEU A 175 -4.25 -5.19 -4.21
C LEU A 175 -3.24 -4.52 -5.14
N MET A 176 -2.89 -5.19 -6.24
CA MET A 176 -2.07 -4.58 -7.29
C MET A 176 -2.84 -3.45 -7.98
N LEU A 177 -2.21 -2.29 -8.15
CA LEU A 177 -2.81 -1.12 -8.79
C LEU A 177 -2.42 -1.08 -10.27
N GLN A 178 -3.40 -1.13 -11.18
CA GLN A 178 -3.17 -1.09 -12.63
C GLN A 178 -3.84 0.13 -13.25
N ILE A 179 -3.18 0.76 -14.22
CA ILE A 179 -3.80 1.85 -14.99
C ILE A 179 -4.90 1.29 -15.88
N GLY A 180 -6.11 1.85 -15.79
CA GLY A 180 -7.25 1.53 -16.64
C GLY A 180 -8.24 2.69 -16.77
N ASP A 181 -9.15 2.61 -17.74
CA ASP A 181 -10.08 3.71 -18.05
C ASP A 181 -11.28 3.78 -17.10
N THR A 182 -11.68 2.65 -16.52
CA THR A 182 -12.76 2.56 -15.55
C THR A 182 -12.19 2.37 -14.15
N PRO A 183 -12.15 3.43 -13.31
CA PRO A 183 -11.64 3.30 -11.96
C PRO A 183 -12.62 2.55 -11.05
N ASN A 184 -12.10 1.95 -10.00
CA ASN A 184 -12.96 1.41 -8.93
C ASN A 184 -13.71 2.57 -8.22
N PRO A 185 -15.05 2.53 -8.09
CA PRO A 185 -15.81 3.62 -7.48
C PRO A 185 -15.43 3.93 -6.02
N GLU A 186 -15.12 2.92 -5.21
CA GLU A 186 -14.68 3.12 -3.82
C GLU A 186 -13.28 3.72 -3.76
N LEU A 187 -12.38 3.29 -4.66
CA LEU A 187 -11.07 3.93 -4.81
C LEU A 187 -11.23 5.40 -5.20
N ARG A 188 -12.19 5.73 -6.07
CA ARG A 188 -12.47 7.10 -6.52
C ARG A 188 -12.86 8.04 -5.37
N ILE A 189 -13.53 7.52 -4.33
CA ILE A 189 -13.84 8.30 -3.13
C ILE A 189 -12.53 8.78 -2.47
N ILE A 190 -11.53 7.91 -2.40
CA ILE A 190 -10.22 8.21 -1.82
C ILE A 190 -9.41 9.13 -2.75
N THR A 191 -9.34 8.81 -4.05
CA THR A 191 -8.53 9.59 -5.02
C THR A 191 -9.02 11.02 -5.16
N SER A 192 -10.33 11.26 -5.01
CA SER A 192 -10.92 12.61 -5.03
C SER A 192 -10.40 13.53 -3.92
N ALA A 193 -9.78 12.97 -2.89
CA ALA A 193 -9.28 13.69 -1.73
C ALA A 193 -7.77 13.98 -1.77
N PHE A 194 -7.03 13.48 -2.77
CA PHE A 194 -5.56 13.63 -2.84
C PHE A 194 -5.10 15.09 -2.82
N ASN A 195 -5.85 16.00 -3.44
CA ASN A 195 -5.52 17.43 -3.42
C ASN A 195 -5.64 18.08 -2.03
N LYS A 196 -6.34 17.46 -1.08
CA LYS A 196 -6.45 17.94 0.31
C LYS A 196 -5.33 17.41 1.20
N VAL A 197 -4.55 16.44 0.73
CA VAL A 197 -3.49 15.78 1.49
C VAL A 197 -2.11 15.93 0.85
N LEU A 198 -1.89 17.03 0.11
CA LEU A 198 -0.67 17.24 -0.70
C LEU A 198 0.62 17.18 0.11
N TYR A 199 0.64 17.68 1.34
CA TYR A 199 1.88 17.86 2.12
C TYR A 199 1.92 16.94 3.34
N LYS A 200 3.12 16.59 3.82
CA LYS A 200 3.30 15.87 5.09
C LYS A 200 2.53 16.57 6.22
N GLY A 201 1.83 15.77 7.04
CA GLY A 201 1.04 16.22 8.18
C GLY A 201 -0.38 16.64 7.82
N SER A 202 -0.70 16.80 6.53
CA SER A 202 -2.08 17.06 6.11
C SER A 202 -2.94 15.81 6.23
N SER A 203 -4.22 16.00 6.52
CA SER A 203 -5.19 14.93 6.65
C SER A 203 -6.58 15.37 6.25
N THR A 204 -7.42 14.44 5.80
CA THR A 204 -8.80 14.73 5.41
C THR A 204 -9.72 13.54 5.69
N PRO A 205 -10.96 13.77 6.17
CA PRO A 205 -11.89 12.68 6.43
C PRO A 205 -12.38 12.06 5.13
N ILE A 206 -12.46 10.73 5.10
CA ILE A 206 -13.11 9.96 4.05
C ILE A 206 -14.24 9.15 4.67
N ARG A 207 -15.44 9.27 4.11
CA ARG A 207 -16.65 8.72 4.71
C ARG A 207 -17.26 7.63 3.84
N HIS A 208 -17.85 6.65 4.49
CA HIS A 208 -18.72 5.63 3.89
C HIS A 208 -18.06 4.79 2.78
N ILE A 209 -16.79 4.40 2.97
CA ILE A 209 -16.09 3.46 2.07
C ILE A 209 -16.53 2.03 2.36
N SER A 210 -16.86 1.26 1.32
CA SER A 210 -17.07 -0.18 1.41
C SER A 210 -15.80 -0.94 1.03
N LEU A 211 -15.19 -1.64 1.99
CA LEU A 211 -14.01 -2.47 1.70
C LEU A 211 -14.33 -3.61 0.73
N ARG A 212 -15.51 -4.22 0.84
CA ARG A 212 -15.92 -5.29 -0.08
C ARG A 212 -15.98 -4.81 -1.53
N SER A 213 -16.46 -3.59 -1.77
CA SER A 213 -16.54 -2.99 -3.11
C SER A 213 -15.21 -2.38 -3.57
N LEU A 214 -14.29 -2.09 -2.66
CA LEU A 214 -12.91 -1.71 -2.99
C LEU A 214 -12.15 -2.91 -3.57
N LEU A 215 -12.40 -4.12 -3.08
CA LEU A 215 -11.77 -5.32 -3.63
C LEU A 215 -12.20 -5.56 -5.10
N PRO A 216 -11.29 -6.01 -5.97
CA PRO A 216 -11.61 -6.45 -7.31
C PRO A 216 -12.54 -7.67 -7.29
N ASN A 217 -13.41 -7.78 -8.30
CA ASN A 217 -14.31 -8.92 -8.45
C ASN A 217 -13.53 -10.18 -8.87
N THR A 218 -12.98 -10.89 -7.87
CA THR A 218 -12.33 -12.20 -7.96
C THR A 218 -12.42 -12.91 -6.60
N GLU A 219 -12.49 -14.23 -6.61
CA GLU A 219 -12.32 -15.06 -5.40
C GLU A 219 -10.94 -15.71 -5.33
N GLN A 220 -10.13 -15.53 -6.38
CA GLN A 220 -8.82 -16.14 -6.51
C GLN A 220 -7.75 -15.30 -5.83
N TYR A 221 -6.89 -15.95 -5.05
CA TYR A 221 -5.82 -15.30 -4.32
C TYR A 221 -4.64 -16.24 -4.07
N MET A 222 -3.53 -15.64 -3.65
CA MET A 222 -2.34 -16.30 -3.16
C MET A 222 -2.12 -15.87 -1.72
N THR A 223 -1.59 -16.76 -0.89
CA THR A 223 -1.37 -16.47 0.53
C THR A 223 -0.05 -17.04 1.03
N TYR A 224 0.57 -16.31 1.94
CA TYR A 224 1.77 -16.74 2.65
C TYR A 224 1.86 -16.02 3.99
N GLU A 225 2.62 -16.59 4.91
CA GLU A 225 2.95 -15.95 6.18
C GLU A 225 4.23 -15.12 6.05
N GLY A 226 4.15 -13.84 6.38
CA GLY A 226 5.20 -12.85 6.16
C GLY A 226 5.28 -11.82 7.28
N SER A 227 5.73 -10.61 6.91
CA SER A 227 5.87 -9.49 7.83
C SER A 227 5.07 -8.26 7.38
N THR A 228 4.97 -7.27 8.27
CA THR A 228 4.69 -5.90 7.81
C THR A 228 5.82 -5.40 6.91
N THR A 229 5.52 -4.51 5.97
CA THR A 229 6.47 -3.99 4.97
C THR A 229 6.99 -2.59 5.28
N HIS A 230 6.51 -2.00 6.37
CA HIS A 230 7.00 -0.75 6.95
C HIS A 230 7.88 -1.05 8.18
N PRO A 231 8.55 -0.04 8.76
CA PRO A 231 9.42 -0.25 9.91
C PRO A 231 8.72 -0.96 11.08
N GLY A 232 9.52 -1.71 11.84
CA GLY A 232 9.05 -2.77 12.73
C GLY A 232 9.23 -4.14 12.08
N CYS A 233 8.81 -4.27 10.81
CA CYS A 233 8.92 -5.47 9.99
C CYS A 233 8.57 -6.77 10.73
N TRP A 234 7.53 -6.73 11.58
CA TRP A 234 7.18 -7.83 12.47
C TRP A 234 6.63 -9.00 11.67
N GLU A 235 7.10 -10.21 11.95
CA GLU A 235 6.72 -11.46 11.27
C GLU A 235 5.38 -12.02 11.76
N SER A 236 4.36 -11.16 11.76
CA SER A 236 3.03 -11.37 12.32
C SER A 236 1.92 -11.44 11.27
N THR A 237 2.25 -11.23 9.99
CA THR A 237 1.27 -10.95 8.94
C THR A 237 0.95 -12.20 8.12
N VAL A 238 -0.34 -12.54 8.01
CA VAL A 238 -0.84 -13.45 6.98
C VAL A 238 -1.22 -12.61 5.76
N TRP A 239 -0.47 -12.76 4.67
CA TRP A 239 -0.72 -12.04 3.43
C TRP A 239 -1.74 -12.76 2.56
N ILE A 240 -2.63 -11.99 1.95
CA ILE A 240 -3.60 -12.40 0.94
C ILE A 240 -3.44 -11.47 -0.26
N ILE A 241 -2.82 -11.97 -1.33
CA ILE A 241 -2.61 -11.22 -2.57
C ILE A 241 -3.74 -11.60 -3.53
N LEU A 242 -4.53 -10.65 -4.00
CA LEU A 242 -5.64 -10.98 -4.93
C LEU A 242 -5.14 -11.17 -6.36
N ASN A 243 -5.67 -12.18 -7.06
CA ASN A 243 -5.32 -12.53 -8.45
C ASN A 243 -6.01 -11.61 -9.48
N LYS A 244 -6.25 -10.35 -9.12
CA LYS A 244 -6.83 -9.35 -10.01
C LYS A 244 -6.42 -7.97 -9.51
N PRO A 245 -5.95 -7.08 -10.39
CA PRO A 245 -5.62 -5.73 -9.96
C PRO A 245 -6.89 -4.90 -9.72
N ILE A 246 -6.73 -3.84 -8.95
CA ILE A 246 -7.67 -2.72 -8.88
C ILE A 246 -7.24 -1.65 -9.89
N TYR A 247 -8.20 -1.07 -10.60
CA TYR A 247 -7.92 -0.11 -11.66
C TYR A 247 -7.99 1.34 -11.17
N ILE A 248 -7.02 2.14 -11.59
CA ILE A 248 -6.92 3.58 -11.37
C ILE A 248 -6.74 4.30 -12.71
N THR A 249 -7.31 5.49 -12.86
CA THR A 249 -7.09 6.29 -14.08
C THR A 249 -5.72 6.94 -14.08
N LYS A 250 -5.26 7.34 -15.28
CA LYS A 250 -4.01 8.12 -15.42
C LYS A 250 -4.08 9.44 -14.63
N GLN A 251 -5.23 10.11 -14.61
CA GLN A 251 -5.39 11.37 -13.88
C GLN A 251 -5.29 11.17 -12.36
N GLU A 252 -5.91 10.12 -11.82
CA GLU A 252 -5.86 9.82 -10.39
C GLU A 252 -4.45 9.42 -9.94
N LEU A 253 -3.76 8.58 -10.71
CA LEU A 253 -2.38 8.21 -10.42
C LEU A 253 -1.43 9.42 -10.53
N TYR A 254 -1.67 10.33 -11.48
CA TYR A 254 -0.93 11.58 -11.57
C TYR A 254 -1.16 12.47 -10.34
N ALA A 255 -2.39 12.56 -9.83
CA ALA A 255 -2.68 13.29 -8.60
C ALA A 255 -1.98 12.66 -7.37
N LEU A 256 -1.93 11.32 -7.29
CA LEU A 256 -1.19 10.61 -6.25
C LEU A 256 0.31 10.93 -6.27
N ARG A 257 0.91 11.03 -7.46
CA ARG A 257 2.34 11.39 -7.64
C ARG A 257 2.67 12.86 -7.35
N LYS A 258 1.68 13.70 -7.08
CA LYS A 258 1.87 15.11 -6.67
C LYS A 258 1.98 15.30 -5.16
N LEU A 259 1.67 14.26 -4.38
CA LEU A 259 1.87 14.31 -2.94
C LEU A 259 3.36 14.58 -2.64
N MET A 260 3.65 15.19 -1.50
CA MET A 260 4.98 15.66 -1.11
C MET A 260 5.40 15.03 0.22
N GLN A 261 6.68 14.70 0.36
CA GLN A 261 7.27 14.13 1.57
C GLN A 261 7.44 15.16 2.71
N GLY A 262 7.41 16.46 2.37
CA GLY A 262 7.62 17.58 3.29
C GLY A 262 6.34 18.35 3.57
N SER A 263 6.39 19.24 4.57
CA SER A 263 5.27 20.14 4.88
C SER A 263 5.10 21.21 3.80
N GLU A 264 4.03 21.99 3.86
CA GLU A 264 3.80 23.11 2.93
C GLU A 264 4.89 24.20 3.03
N GLN A 265 5.41 24.44 4.24
CA GLN A 265 6.47 25.44 4.48
C GLN A 265 7.85 24.93 4.06
N THR A 266 8.05 23.61 4.11
CA THR A 266 9.30 22.95 3.74
C THR A 266 9.02 21.77 2.80
N PRO A 267 8.55 22.07 1.57
CA PRO A 267 8.23 21.00 0.62
C PRO A 267 9.53 20.26 0.28
N LYS A 268 9.55 18.95 0.56
CA LYS A 268 10.66 18.05 0.22
C LYS A 268 10.46 17.49 -1.19
N ALA A 269 11.00 16.30 -1.49
CA ALA A 269 10.72 15.62 -2.74
C ALA A 269 9.24 15.19 -2.84
N PRO A 270 8.73 14.94 -4.06
CA PRO A 270 7.47 14.24 -4.25
C PRO A 270 7.46 12.91 -3.50
N LEU A 271 6.33 12.59 -2.87
CA LEU A 271 6.05 11.30 -2.27
C LEU A 271 5.82 10.30 -3.40
N GLY A 272 6.68 9.29 -3.48
CA GLY A 272 6.62 8.21 -4.46
C GLY A 272 7.83 7.29 -4.31
N ASN A 273 7.84 6.18 -5.05
CA ASN A 273 8.80 5.09 -4.87
C ASN A 273 8.86 4.60 -3.41
N ASN A 274 7.74 4.69 -2.70
CA ASN A 274 7.63 4.34 -1.29
C ASN A 274 7.41 2.84 -1.10
N ALA A 275 8.23 2.02 -1.77
CA ALA A 275 8.13 0.58 -1.79
C ALA A 275 9.40 -0.05 -1.19
N ARG A 276 9.23 -0.97 -0.24
CA ARG A 276 10.31 -1.79 0.30
C ARG A 276 10.80 -2.77 -0.77
N PRO A 277 12.12 -2.96 -0.93
CA PRO A 277 12.67 -3.97 -1.82
C PRO A 277 12.18 -5.39 -1.49
N LEU A 278 12.15 -6.25 -2.51
CA LEU A 278 11.84 -7.67 -2.37
C LEU A 278 12.73 -8.35 -1.33
N GLN A 279 12.11 -9.18 -0.50
CA GLN A 279 12.76 -9.98 0.52
C GLN A 279 12.83 -11.44 0.08
N ALA A 280 13.83 -12.17 0.58
CA ALA A 280 14.01 -13.57 0.23
C ALA A 280 12.83 -14.42 0.71
N LEU A 281 12.32 -15.30 -0.16
CA LEU A 281 11.25 -16.23 0.20
C LEU A 281 11.71 -17.23 1.28
N HIS A 282 13.00 -17.57 1.29
CA HIS A 282 13.58 -18.61 2.13
C HIS A 282 12.83 -19.95 1.96
N HIS A 283 12.48 -20.63 3.05
CA HIS A 283 11.79 -21.92 3.02
C HIS A 283 10.26 -21.78 3.13
N ARG A 284 9.72 -20.59 2.89
CA ARG A 284 8.28 -20.36 2.95
C ARG A 284 7.61 -20.84 1.67
N THR A 285 6.42 -21.37 1.85
CA THR A 285 5.54 -21.76 0.76
C THR A 285 4.50 -20.68 0.51
N VAL A 286 4.20 -20.43 -0.77
CA VAL A 286 3.06 -19.62 -1.18
C VAL A 286 1.95 -20.57 -1.65
N ARG A 287 0.79 -20.50 -0.99
CA ARG A 287 -0.38 -21.32 -1.34
C ARG A 287 -1.36 -20.52 -2.18
N THR A 288 -2.21 -21.19 -2.95
CA THR A 288 -3.25 -20.55 -3.75
C THR A 288 -4.49 -21.42 -3.84
N ASN A 289 -5.66 -20.79 -3.99
CA ASN A 289 -6.91 -21.49 -4.34
C ASN A 289 -7.14 -21.59 -5.85
N ILE A 290 -6.14 -21.24 -6.67
CA ILE A 290 -6.20 -21.37 -8.13
C ILE A 290 -5.72 -22.76 -8.53
N ASP A 291 -6.62 -23.56 -9.09
CA ASP A 291 -6.27 -24.86 -9.64
C ASP A 291 -5.75 -24.71 -11.07
N PHE A 292 -4.43 -24.68 -11.23
CA PHE A 292 -3.78 -24.61 -12.55
C PHE A 292 -3.82 -25.94 -13.32
N ALA A 293 -4.18 -27.06 -12.68
CA ALA A 293 -4.20 -28.38 -13.30
C ALA A 293 -5.58 -28.74 -13.89
N ASN A 294 -6.67 -28.24 -13.29
CA ASN A 294 -8.05 -28.47 -13.74
C ASN A 294 -8.67 -27.30 -14.52
N THR A 295 -7.89 -26.32 -14.97
CA THR A 295 -8.31 -25.38 -16.03
C THR A 295 -8.39 -26.10 -17.39
N GLY A 296 -9.34 -27.03 -17.48
CA GLY A 296 -9.55 -27.92 -18.61
C GLY A 296 -9.88 -27.16 -19.89
N VAL A 297 -8.91 -27.11 -20.79
CA VAL A 297 -9.18 -27.14 -22.23
C VAL A 297 -9.80 -28.50 -22.52
N SER A 298 -11.07 -28.48 -22.93
CA SER A 298 -11.65 -29.54 -23.74
C SER A 298 -10.70 -29.82 -24.92
N LYS A 299 -10.19 -31.05 -24.99
CA LYS A 299 -9.24 -31.55 -26.00
C LYS A 299 -9.77 -31.57 -27.45
N THR A 300 -10.80 -30.79 -27.79
CA THR A 300 -11.37 -30.69 -29.13
C THR A 300 -11.57 -29.26 -29.59
N GLN A 301 -10.52 -28.43 -29.53
CA GLN A 301 -10.28 -27.40 -30.53
C GLN A 301 -8.83 -26.92 -30.38
N SER A 302 -8.02 -27.16 -31.41
CA SER A 302 -6.68 -26.64 -31.53
C SER A 302 -6.71 -25.09 -31.47
N CYS A 303 -6.30 -24.53 -30.34
CA CYS A 303 -5.81 -23.16 -30.26
C CYS A 303 -4.40 -23.17 -29.64
N PRO A 304 -3.34 -22.87 -30.41
CA PRO A 304 -1.99 -22.77 -29.87
C PRO A 304 -1.88 -21.44 -29.11
N THR A 305 -1.82 -21.52 -27.78
CA THR A 305 -1.09 -20.67 -26.81
C THR A 305 -1.88 -20.51 -25.51
N MET A 306 -1.74 -21.47 -24.59
CA MET A 306 -2.28 -21.34 -23.22
C MET A 306 -1.18 -21.31 -22.14
N TYR A 307 -0.18 -20.44 -22.36
CA TYR A 307 0.72 -19.95 -21.32
C TYR A 307 0.22 -18.62 -20.70
N LYS A 308 -1.10 -18.31 -20.77
CA LYS A 308 -1.56 -16.90 -20.84
C LYS A 308 -2.78 -16.44 -20.03
N ASP A 309 -3.29 -17.16 -19.04
CA ASP A 309 -4.47 -16.70 -18.26
C ASP A 309 -4.18 -16.31 -16.81
N MET A 310 -3.05 -15.62 -16.58
CA MET A 310 -2.90 -14.71 -15.44
C MET A 310 -3.28 -13.31 -15.95
N TYR A 311 -4.53 -12.89 -15.74
CA TYR A 311 -5.05 -11.61 -16.26
C TYR A 311 -4.52 -10.41 -15.46
N TYR A 312 -3.22 -10.15 -15.55
CA TYR A 312 -2.68 -8.80 -15.41
C TYR A 312 -2.49 -8.25 -16.82
N LYS A 313 -3.51 -7.55 -17.34
CA LYS A 313 -3.33 -6.73 -18.54
C LYS A 313 -2.51 -5.50 -18.17
N ALA A 314 -1.19 -5.64 -18.16
CA ALA A 314 -0.30 -4.50 -18.27
C ALA A 314 -0.41 -3.98 -19.70
N ASN A 315 -0.84 -2.73 -19.88
CA ASN A 315 -0.84 -2.10 -21.19
C ASN A 315 0.60 -2.07 -21.72
N ARG A 316 0.88 -2.81 -22.82
CA ARG A 316 2.13 -2.65 -23.58
C ARG A 316 2.13 -1.25 -24.18
N TRP A 317 3.00 -0.37 -23.68
CA TRP A 317 3.35 0.85 -24.39
C TRP A 317 4.34 0.48 -25.49
N THR A 318 3.94 0.66 -26.74
CA THR A 318 4.85 0.59 -27.89
C THR A 318 5.86 1.72 -27.78
N SER A 319 7.11 1.35 -27.56
CA SER A 319 8.28 2.21 -27.74
C SER A 319 8.53 2.43 -29.24
N GLU A 320 7.75 3.32 -29.86
CA GLU A 320 8.03 3.81 -31.21
C GLU A 320 8.06 5.34 -31.23
N ILE A 321 8.93 5.94 -30.40
CA ILE A 321 9.48 7.27 -30.65
C ILE A 321 10.97 7.24 -30.25
N SER A 322 11.77 6.52 -31.02
CA SER A 322 13.20 6.85 -31.20
C SER A 322 13.76 6.06 -32.38
N ALA A 323 13.46 6.52 -33.59
CA ALA A 323 14.35 6.43 -34.75
C ALA A 323 13.65 7.01 -35.98
N ARG A 324 13.97 8.28 -36.29
CA ARG A 324 14.20 8.88 -37.62
C ARG A 324 13.66 10.29 -37.67
N GLY A 325 14.59 11.24 -37.62
CA GLY A 325 14.35 12.58 -38.11
C GLY A 325 14.25 12.63 -39.63
N ARG A 326 13.65 13.72 -40.10
CA ARG A 326 13.52 14.24 -41.48
C ARG A 326 12.56 13.47 -42.39
N GLU A 327 11.39 14.05 -42.62
CA GLU A 327 11.11 14.90 -43.80
C GLU A 327 9.77 15.66 -43.64
N ARG A 328 9.56 16.61 -44.54
CA ARG A 328 8.64 17.77 -44.48
C ARG A 328 7.19 17.44 -44.85
N GLY A 329 6.22 18.21 -44.31
CA GLY A 329 4.90 18.44 -44.94
C GLY A 329 3.68 18.26 -44.02
N LEU A 330 3.00 19.36 -43.68
CA LEU A 330 1.61 19.47 -43.16
C LEU A 330 0.59 19.47 -44.34
N PRO A 331 -0.76 19.44 -44.17
CA PRO A 331 -1.66 18.99 -43.07
C PRO A 331 -2.93 18.19 -43.57
N ASP A 332 -3.96 18.08 -42.70
CA ASP A 332 -5.41 17.75 -42.90
C ASP A 332 -5.88 16.32 -42.53
N ILE A 333 -6.69 16.11 -41.48
CA ILE A 333 -8.14 16.32 -41.21
C ILE A 333 -9.04 15.17 -41.75
N GLU A 334 -9.99 14.77 -40.89
CA GLU A 334 -11.25 14.04 -41.11
C GLU A 334 -11.34 12.51 -40.95
N SER A 335 -12.27 12.14 -40.03
CA SER A 335 -13.25 11.04 -39.97
C SER A 335 -12.94 9.67 -40.63
N VAL A 336 -13.35 8.54 -40.05
CA VAL A 336 -14.67 7.94 -40.31
C VAL A 336 -14.92 6.76 -39.33
N PHE A 337 -16.12 6.71 -38.77
CA PHE A 337 -16.75 5.54 -38.15
C PHE A 337 -17.01 4.45 -39.21
N HIS A 338 -16.78 3.16 -38.91
CA HIS A 338 -17.78 2.10 -39.12
C HIS A 338 -17.29 0.71 -38.67
N SER A 339 -17.95 0.22 -37.64
CA SER A 339 -18.55 -1.11 -37.44
C SER A 339 -18.27 -2.28 -38.42
N LEU A 340 -18.06 -3.46 -37.80
CA LEU A 340 -18.39 -4.87 -38.18
C LEU A 340 -17.28 -5.74 -38.82
N PRO A 341 -17.34 -7.08 -38.65
CA PRO A 341 -18.38 -7.91 -37.99
C PRO A 341 -18.12 -8.23 -36.51
#